data_AF-A0A1F7ZM21-F1
#
_entry.id   AF-A0A1F7ZM21-F1
#
_cell.length_a   1.000
_cell.length_b   1.000
_cell.length_c   1.000
_cell.angle_alpha   90.00
_cell.angle_beta   90.00
_cell.angle_gamma   90.00
#
_symmetry.space_group_name_H-M   'P 1'
#
loop_
_entity.id
_entity.type
_entity.pdbx_description
1 polymer ?
#
loop_
_entity_poly.entity_id
_entity_poly.type
_entity_poly.pdbx_seq_one_letter_code
_entity_poly.pdbx_strand_id
1 'polypeptide(L)'
;MSTGQDQYITLIKASKPVEPAVLNSIFDELPPVKPDQLTGEWNGRFFDTGHQIVSLLKEIRWVGKSFKSTDNVDPVIIEKDEERISWGKWGLHLYAISLQRIVVGN
;
A
#
# COMPACT_ATOMS: atom_id res chain seq x y z
N MET A 1 -19.14 -1.84 -18.53
CA MET A 1 -19.23 -1.58 -17.08
C MET A 1 -17.83 -1.31 -16.59
N SER A 2 -17.62 -0.24 -15.81
CA SER A 2 -16.32 0.11 -15.24
C SER A 2 -15.91 -0.96 -14.24
N THR A 3 -14.73 -1.55 -14.39
CA THR A 3 -14.25 -2.60 -13.48
C THR A 3 -13.92 -2.03 -12.09
N GLY A 4 -13.79 -2.87 -11.06
CA GLY A 4 -13.30 -2.44 -9.74
C GLY A 4 -11.94 -1.73 -9.81
N GLN A 5 -11.08 -2.09 -10.78
CA GLN A 5 -9.80 -1.41 -11.02
C GLN A 5 -10.01 0.04 -11.50
N ASP A 6 -10.93 0.26 -12.43
CA ASP A 6 -11.23 1.60 -12.95
C ASP A 6 -11.81 2.51 -11.86
N GLN A 7 -12.65 1.95 -10.98
CA GLN A 7 -13.19 2.67 -9.82
C GLN A 7 -12.09 3.04 -8.83
N TYR A 8 -11.20 2.10 -8.52
CA TYR A 8 -10.05 2.33 -7.66
C TYR A 8 -9.12 3.43 -8.21
N ILE A 9 -8.79 3.37 -9.50
CA ILE A 9 -7.97 4.39 -10.19
C ILE A 9 -8.65 5.77 -10.13
N THR A 10 -9.97 5.80 -10.31
CA THR A 10 -10.75 7.05 -10.22
C THR A 10 -10.67 7.67 -8.83
N LEU A 11 -10.81 6.85 -7.78
CA LEU A 11 -10.70 7.31 -6.39
C LEU A 11 -9.31 7.85 -6.07
N ILE A 12 -8.24 7.19 -6.53
CA ILE A 12 -6.87 7.69 -6.37
C ILE A 12 -6.72 9.08 -7.01
N LYS A 13 -7.23 9.26 -8.22
CA LYS A 13 -7.13 10.54 -8.94
C LYS A 13 -7.95 11.65 -8.28
N ALA A 14 -9.11 11.32 -7.71
CA ALA A 14 -9.98 12.30 -7.07
C ALA A 14 -9.37 12.92 -5.81
N SER A 15 -8.53 12.18 -5.07
CA SER A 15 -7.83 12.67 -3.86
C SER A 15 -8.78 13.33 -2.83
N LYS A 16 -9.99 12.78 -2.67
CA LYS A 16 -10.99 13.23 -1.69
C LYS A 16 -11.10 12.22 -0.54
N PRO A 17 -11.66 12.62 0.62
CA PRO A 17 -12.03 11.67 1.66
C PRO A 17 -12.96 10.59 1.10
N VAL A 18 -12.72 9.34 1.50
CA VAL A 18 -13.49 8.17 1.04
C VAL A 18 -13.98 7.39 2.25
N GLU A 19 -15.23 6.96 2.22
CA GLU A 19 -15.77 6.08 3.26
C GLU A 19 -15.14 4.68 3.15
N PRO A 20 -14.70 4.07 4.28
CA PRO A 20 -14.11 2.73 4.28
C PRO A 20 -14.96 1.66 3.59
N ALA A 21 -16.29 1.74 3.71
CA ALA A 21 -17.20 0.77 3.10
C ALA A 21 -17.10 0.76 1.56
N VAL A 22 -16.89 1.91 0.92
CA VAL A 22 -16.70 2.01 -0.53
C VAL A 22 -15.41 1.31 -0.96
N LEU A 23 -14.32 1.52 -0.19
CA LEU A 23 -13.04 0.87 -0.46
C LEU A 23 -13.13 -0.64 -0.31
N ASN A 24 -13.84 -1.14 0.70
CA ASN A 24 -14.05 -2.57 0.92
C ASN A 24 -14.81 -3.21 -0.24
N SER A 25 -15.91 -2.61 -0.69
CA SER A 25 -16.68 -3.14 -1.83
C SER A 25 -15.84 -3.24 -3.11
N ILE A 26 -15.04 -2.21 -3.41
CA ILE A 26 -14.13 -2.23 -4.56
C ILE A 26 -13.07 -3.32 -4.38
N PHE A 27 -12.49 -3.43 -3.18
CA PHE A 27 -11.46 -4.41 -2.87
C PHE A 27 -11.95 -5.86 -3.03
N ASP A 28 -13.19 -6.13 -2.64
CA ASP A 28 -13.81 -7.47 -2.75
C ASP A 28 -13.98 -7.94 -4.21
N GLU A 29 -14.09 -7.00 -5.16
CA GLU A 29 -14.21 -7.28 -6.59
C GLU A 29 -12.87 -7.59 -7.29
N LEU A 30 -11.73 -7.21 -6.70
CA LEU A 30 -10.43 -7.27 -7.37
C LEU A 30 -9.82 -8.67 -7.33
N PRO A 31 -9.25 -9.20 -8.42
CA PRO A 31 -8.66 -10.54 -8.40
C PRO A 31 -7.48 -10.61 -7.41
N PRO A 32 -7.23 -11.78 -6.79
CA PRO A 32 -6.01 -11.98 -6.01
C PRO A 32 -4.77 -11.93 -6.91
N VAL A 33 -3.63 -11.53 -6.33
CA VAL A 33 -2.31 -11.59 -6.94
C VAL A 33 -1.47 -12.65 -6.24
N LYS A 34 -0.54 -13.28 -6.95
CA LYS A 34 0.38 -14.25 -6.37
C LYS A 34 1.55 -13.54 -5.66
N PRO A 35 2.16 -14.15 -4.63
CA PRO A 35 3.25 -13.52 -3.87
C PRO A 35 4.48 -13.13 -4.72
N ASP A 36 4.81 -13.94 -5.73
CA ASP A 36 5.91 -13.67 -6.67
C ASP A 36 5.72 -12.38 -7.47
N GLN A 37 4.47 -11.97 -7.70
CA GLN A 37 4.12 -10.72 -8.39
C GLN A 37 4.32 -9.47 -7.51
N LEU A 38 4.62 -9.63 -6.22
CA LEU A 38 4.80 -8.50 -5.29
C LEU A 38 6.26 -8.01 -5.22
N THR A 39 7.22 -8.76 -5.75
CA THR A 39 8.64 -8.41 -5.67
C THR A 39 8.91 -7.08 -6.39
N GLY A 40 9.57 -6.15 -5.69
CA GLY A 40 9.88 -4.82 -6.20
C GLY A 40 9.68 -3.69 -5.19
N GLU A 41 9.89 -2.47 -5.68
CA GLU A 41 9.67 -1.23 -4.94
C GLU A 41 8.28 -0.68 -5.19
N TRP A 42 7.56 -0.40 -4.11
CA TRP A 42 6.18 0.09 -4.16
C TRP A 42 6.09 1.49 -3.61
N ASN A 43 5.40 2.37 -4.32
CA ASN A 43 5.05 3.69 -3.83
C ASN A 43 3.79 3.62 -2.97
N GLY A 44 3.91 4.10 -1.74
CA GLY A 44 2.85 4.14 -0.76
C GLY A 44 1.83 5.24 -1.04
N ARG A 45 0.56 4.95 -0.77
CA ARG A 45 -0.52 5.93 -0.71
C ARG A 45 -1.55 5.47 0.31
N PHE A 46 -2.37 6.39 0.80
CA PHE A 46 -3.51 6.10 1.65
C PHE A 46 -4.71 6.92 1.18
N PHE A 47 -5.91 6.38 1.36
CA PHE A 47 -7.13 7.17 1.28
C PHE A 47 -7.36 7.89 2.60
N ASP A 48 -7.80 9.13 2.53
CA ASP A 48 -8.22 9.85 3.73
C ASP A 48 -9.57 9.29 4.21
N THR A 49 -9.50 8.48 5.25
CA THR A 49 -10.64 7.84 5.92
C THR A 49 -10.83 8.40 7.34
N GLY A 50 -10.04 9.40 7.74
CA GLY A 50 -9.94 9.86 9.13
C GLY A 50 -9.11 8.95 10.07
N HIS A 51 -8.44 7.93 9.54
CA HIS A 51 -7.65 6.99 10.35
C HIS A 51 -6.35 7.63 10.89
N GLN A 52 -6.11 7.51 12.19
CA GLN A 52 -5.00 8.18 12.90
C GLN A 52 -3.59 7.81 12.38
N ILE A 53 -3.43 6.59 11.85
CA ILE A 53 -2.15 6.12 11.28
C ILE A 53 -1.63 7.05 10.16
N VAL A 54 -2.52 7.75 9.46
CA VAL A 54 -2.14 8.67 8.38
C VAL A 54 -1.22 9.77 8.90
N SER A 55 -1.47 10.28 10.11
CA SER A 55 -0.62 11.31 10.73
C SER A 55 0.79 10.79 11.00
N LEU A 56 0.91 9.57 11.54
CA LEU A 56 2.20 8.93 11.76
C LEU A 56 2.96 8.68 10.44
N LEU A 57 2.27 8.17 9.41
CA LEU A 57 2.90 7.89 8.11
C LEU A 57 3.41 9.17 7.43
N LYS A 58 2.70 10.30 7.60
CA LYS A 58 3.17 11.62 7.14
C LYS A 58 4.37 12.09 7.94
N GLU A 59 4.34 11.96 9.27
CA GLU A 59 5.43 12.37 10.16
C GLU A 59 6.75 11.67 9.82
N ILE A 60 6.71 10.36 9.58
CA ILE A 60 7.91 9.58 9.24
C ILE A 60 8.30 9.71 7.76
N ARG A 61 7.61 10.53 6.96
CA ARG A 61 7.79 10.63 5.49
C ARG A 61 7.75 9.26 4.81
N TRP A 62 6.76 8.44 5.14
CA TRP A 62 6.57 7.14 4.52
C TRP A 62 6.34 7.27 3.01
N VAL A 63 7.15 6.56 2.23
CA VAL A 63 7.09 6.56 0.75
C VAL A 63 6.75 5.19 0.17
N GLY A 64 6.70 4.14 0.98
CA GLY A 64 6.15 2.86 0.55
C GLY A 64 6.81 1.63 1.16
N LYS A 65 7.02 0.61 0.32
CA LYS A 65 7.43 -0.74 0.75
C LYS A 65 8.45 -1.30 -0.25
N SER A 66 9.33 -2.17 0.24
CA SER A 66 10.27 -2.92 -0.60
C SER A 66 10.06 -4.41 -0.38
N PHE A 67 9.68 -5.14 -1.42
CA PHE A 67 9.58 -6.60 -1.39
C PHE A 67 10.81 -7.15 -2.11
N LYS A 68 11.81 -7.57 -1.32
CA LYS A 68 13.08 -8.13 -1.83
C LYS A 68 12.92 -9.58 -2.28
N SER A 69 12.01 -10.32 -1.64
CA SER A 69 11.53 -11.63 -2.06
C SER A 69 10.16 -11.91 -1.43
N THR A 70 9.58 -13.08 -1.70
CA THR A 70 8.33 -13.54 -1.07
C THR A 70 8.40 -13.59 0.45
N ASP A 71 9.61 -13.77 1.00
CA ASP A 71 9.84 -13.93 2.44
C ASP A 71 10.66 -12.77 3.04
N ASN A 72 11.09 -11.81 2.22
CA ASN A 72 11.90 -10.68 2.67
C ASN A 72 11.24 -9.37 2.25
N VAL A 73 10.56 -8.73 3.20
CA VAL A 73 9.82 -7.49 2.99
C VAL A 73 10.29 -6.44 3.98
N ASP A 74 10.52 -5.25 3.47
CA ASP A 74 10.61 -4.03 4.25
C ASP A 74 9.26 -3.28 4.18
N PRO A 75 8.46 -3.32 5.25
CA PRO A 75 7.11 -2.80 5.22
C PRO A 75 7.05 -1.27 5.31
N VAL A 76 8.15 -0.59 5.67
CA VAL A 76 8.17 0.85 5.90
C VAL A 76 9.45 1.46 5.33
N ILE A 77 9.36 1.89 4.07
CA ILE A 77 10.37 2.74 3.44
C ILE A 77 9.98 4.20 3.67
N ILE A 78 10.94 4.99 4.15
CA ILE A 78 10.81 6.43 4.36
C ILE A 78 11.74 7.19 3.42
N GLU A 79 11.42 8.44 3.18
CA GLU A 79 12.34 9.36 2.53
C GLU A 79 13.09 10.17 3.58
N LYS A 80 14.42 10.07 3.54
CA LYS A 80 15.34 10.85 4.38
C LYS A 80 16.48 11.33 3.51
N ASP A 81 16.77 12.62 3.54
CA ASP A 81 17.85 13.23 2.75
C ASP A 81 17.73 12.92 1.24
N GLU A 82 16.49 12.92 0.71
CA GLU A 82 16.15 12.54 -0.68
C GLU A 82 16.42 11.08 -1.05
N GLU A 83 16.80 10.25 -0.07
CA GLU A 83 17.03 8.82 -0.24
C GLU A 83 15.87 7.98 0.32
N ARG A 84 15.55 6.89 -0.38
CA ARG A 84 14.62 5.86 0.10
C ARG A 84 15.37 4.92 1.03
N ILE A 85 15.04 4.97 2.33
CA ILE A 85 15.70 4.14 3.34
C ILE A 85 14.69 3.31 4.13
N SER A 86 15.15 2.16 4.62
CA SER A 86 14.41 1.38 5.62
C SER A 86 14.22 2.19 6.88
N TRP A 87 13.00 2.26 7.40
CA TRP A 87 12.79 2.91 8.71
C TRP A 87 13.39 2.09 9.87
N GLY A 88 13.50 0.77 9.72
CA GLY A 88 14.12 -0.15 10.69
C GLY A 88 13.39 -0.31 12.04
N LYS A 89 12.45 0.57 12.39
CA LYS A 89 11.69 0.52 13.66
C LYS A 89 10.60 -0.56 13.70
N TRP A 90 10.14 -1.02 12.54
CA TRP A 90 9.08 -2.04 12.42
C TRP A 90 9.63 -3.45 12.22
N GLY A 91 10.96 -3.60 12.26
CA GLY A 91 11.66 -4.87 12.01
C GLY A 91 11.63 -5.27 10.53
N LEU A 92 12.64 -6.06 10.12
CA LEU A 92 12.60 -6.85 8.89
C LEU A 92 12.00 -8.21 9.27
N HIS A 93 10.67 -8.34 9.26
CA HIS A 93 10.05 -9.61 9.62
C HIS A 93 9.68 -10.43 8.39
N LEU A 94 10.45 -11.50 8.20
CA LEU A 94 10.06 -12.74 7.54
C LEU A 94 8.76 -13.24 8.18
N TYR A 95 7.63 -13.16 7.50
CA TYR A 95 6.55 -14.16 7.49
C TYR A 95 5.55 -13.70 6.44
N ALA A 96 5.12 -14.64 5.59
CA ALA A 96 4.14 -14.43 4.54
C ALA A 96 2.98 -13.57 5.05
N ILE A 97 2.95 -12.30 4.64
CA ILE A 97 1.80 -11.46 4.93
C ILE A 97 0.67 -12.02 4.06
N SER A 98 -0.25 -12.76 4.66
CA SER A 98 -1.54 -13.09 4.06
C SER A 98 -2.36 -11.81 3.96
N LEU A 99 -1.93 -10.88 3.11
CA LEU A 99 -2.77 -9.78 2.64
C LEU A 99 -3.79 -10.43 1.73
N GLN A 100 -5.05 -10.48 2.17
CA GLN A 100 -6.12 -11.17 1.44
C GLN A 100 -6.30 -10.69 0.00
N ARG A 101 -5.71 -9.55 -0.39
CA ARG A 101 -5.44 -9.10 -1.77
C ARG A 101 -4.54 -7.86 -1.69
N ILE A 102 -3.55 -7.73 -2.58
CA ILE A 102 -2.82 -6.48 -2.81
C ILE A 102 -3.16 -6.00 -4.21
N VAL A 103 -3.60 -4.75 -4.33
CA VAL A 103 -3.94 -4.14 -5.60
C VAL A 103 -2.74 -3.35 -6.09
N VAL A 104 -2.17 -3.79 -7.20
CA VAL A 104 -1.11 -3.13 -7.94
C VAL A 104 -1.76 -2.37 -9.09
N GLY A 105 -1.62 -1.05 -9.12
CA GLY A 105 -1.96 -0.24 -10.30
C GLY A 105 -0.70 -0.05 -11.16
N ASN A 106 -0.84 -0.21 -12.47
CA ASN A 106 0.15 0.21 -13.47
C ASN A 106 0.24 1.73 -13.59
#